data_AF-A0A562VDN1-F1
#
_entry.id   AF-A0A562VDN1-F1
#
_cell.length_a   1.000
_cell.length_b   1.000
_cell.length_c   1.000
_cell.angle_alpha   90.00
_cell.angle_beta   90.00
_cell.angle_gamma   90.00
#
_symmetry.space_group_name_H-M   'P 1'
#
loop_
_entity.id
_entity.type
_entity.pdbx_description
1 polymer ?
#
loop_
_entity_poly.entity_id
_entity_poly.type
_entity_poly.pdbx_seq_one_letter_code
_entity_poly.pdbx_strand_id
1 'polypeptide(L)'
;MPRRATIAAALAVLTVLATLTGCSRRETMSLAVFTPDGTPHLIVVPCPGQDLIGLGIETADSYSAYALAGSAVWEAHDKTDPDPEPLAHNTVIPLLHTPPGWTLEPGSATTLDPGTRYVAKGYGGLVTHPVGFTLDALFGLPSGQVITNDDHDPGSSTTMALDEFHARAATSC
;
A
#
# COMPACT_ATOMS: atom_id res chain seq x y z
N MET A 1 -15.02 26.26 52.08
CA MET A 1 -15.55 25.23 51.15
C MET A 1 -14.95 25.38 49.73
N PRO A 2 -13.65 25.07 49.48
CA PRO A 2 -13.05 25.25 48.14
C PRO A 2 -12.74 23.96 47.36
N ARG A 3 -12.89 22.76 47.97
CA ARG A 3 -12.40 21.49 47.37
C ARG A 3 -13.20 20.96 46.17
N ARG A 4 -14.45 21.37 45.96
CA ARG A 4 -15.30 20.84 44.87
C ARG A 4 -15.05 21.52 43.52
N ALA A 5 -14.69 22.81 43.53
CA ALA A 5 -14.41 23.56 42.30
C ALA A 5 -13.11 23.09 41.62
N THR A 6 -12.11 22.67 42.41
CA THR A 6 -10.81 22.22 41.91
C THR A 6 -10.89 20.88 41.18
N ILE A 7 -11.78 19.98 41.61
CA ILE A 7 -11.97 18.65 41.00
C ILE A 7 -12.66 18.78 39.64
N ALA A 8 -13.67 19.64 39.53
CA ALA A 8 -14.39 19.87 38.26
C ALA A 8 -13.48 20.48 37.18
N ALA A 9 -12.60 21.43 37.57
CA ALA A 9 -11.63 22.03 36.66
C ALA A 9 -10.59 21.01 36.16
N ALA A 10 -10.11 20.13 37.04
CA ALA A 10 -9.15 19.08 36.67
C ALA A 10 -9.75 18.05 35.69
N LEU A 11 -11.01 17.66 35.88
CA LEU A 11 -11.70 16.75 34.95
C LEU A 11 -11.91 17.36 33.56
N ALA A 12 -12.29 18.64 33.50
CA ALA A 12 -12.49 19.33 32.21
C ALA A 12 -11.19 19.40 31.40
N VAL A 13 -10.06 19.68 32.04
CA VAL A 13 -8.74 19.73 31.38
C VAL A 13 -8.32 18.34 30.86
N LEU A 14 -8.53 17.27 31.63
CA LEU A 14 -8.24 15.90 31.19
C LEU A 14 -9.09 15.47 29.98
N THR A 15 -10.35 15.91 29.92
CA THR A 15 -11.24 15.57 28.81
C THR A 15 -10.81 16.27 27.50
N VAL A 16 -10.37 17.54 27.60
CA VAL A 16 -9.85 18.29 26.45
C VAL A 16 -8.51 17.74 25.96
N LEU A 17 -7.60 17.34 26.87
CA LEU A 17 -6.36 16.69 26.47
C LEU A 17 -6.62 15.33 25.80
N ALA A 18 -7.57 14.53 26.29
CA ALA A 18 -7.92 13.25 25.68
C ALA A 18 -8.47 13.39 24.25
N THR A 19 -9.17 14.50 23.94
CA THR A 19 -9.63 14.80 22.57
C THR A 19 -8.53 15.28 21.63
N LEU A 20 -7.42 15.81 22.16
CA LEU A 20 -6.29 16.30 21.38
C LEU A 20 -5.18 15.26 21.18
N THR A 21 -5.16 14.19 21.99
CA THR A 21 -4.24 13.05 21.82
C THR A 21 -4.83 11.93 20.95
N GLY A 22 -5.91 12.20 20.22
CA GLY A 22 -6.39 11.25 19.20
C GLY A 22 -5.30 11.06 18.16
N CYS A 23 -4.70 9.86 18.11
CA CYS A 23 -3.76 9.48 17.06
C CYS A 23 -4.43 9.76 15.71
N SER A 24 -4.03 10.83 15.03
CA SER A 24 -4.42 11.04 13.64
C SER A 24 -3.97 9.81 12.85
N ARG A 25 -4.87 9.19 12.07
CA ARG A 25 -4.49 8.08 11.20
C ARG A 25 -3.32 8.56 10.36
N ARG A 26 -2.26 7.76 10.32
CA ARG A 26 -1.13 8.01 9.45
C ARG A 26 -1.63 7.87 8.02
N GLU A 27 -1.38 8.87 7.18
CA GLU A 27 -1.64 8.78 5.75
C GLU A 27 -0.89 7.56 5.19
N THR A 28 -1.57 6.75 4.41
CA THR A 28 -0.98 5.56 3.79
C THR A 28 -1.46 5.41 2.37
N MET A 29 -0.50 5.13 1.48
CA MET A 29 -0.79 4.83 0.10
C MET A 29 -1.46 3.45 0.01
N SER A 30 -2.52 3.37 -0.78
CA SER A 30 -3.30 2.14 -0.97
C SER A 30 -2.83 1.38 -2.21
N LEU A 31 -2.65 0.06 -2.07
CA LEU A 31 -2.29 -0.85 -3.16
C LEU A 31 -3.34 -1.93 -3.32
N ALA A 32 -3.53 -2.40 -4.54
CA ALA A 32 -4.28 -3.62 -4.81
C ALA A 32 -3.76 -4.32 -6.09
N VAL A 33 -4.05 -5.62 -6.22
CA VAL A 33 -3.79 -6.41 -7.43
C VAL A 33 -5.08 -6.97 -8.00
N PHE A 34 -5.17 -7.06 -9.32
CA PHE A 34 -6.39 -7.49 -10.02
C PHE A 34 -6.10 -7.95 -11.47
N THR A 35 -7.10 -8.50 -12.15
CA THR A 35 -6.98 -9.00 -13.54
C THR A 35 -8.16 -8.52 -14.41
N PRO A 36 -8.15 -7.26 -14.89
CA PRO A 36 -9.28 -6.69 -15.62
C PRO A 36 -9.57 -7.38 -16.96
N ASP A 37 -8.54 -7.93 -17.60
CA ASP A 37 -8.54 -8.54 -18.93
C ASP A 37 -7.83 -9.91 -18.95
N GLY A 38 -7.72 -10.54 -17.78
CA GLY A 38 -6.94 -11.77 -17.60
C GLY A 38 -5.43 -11.53 -17.49
N THR A 39 -4.95 -10.29 -17.57
CA THR A 39 -3.55 -9.96 -17.28
C THR A 39 -3.45 -9.42 -15.85
N PRO A 40 -2.51 -9.91 -15.01
CA PRO A 40 -2.25 -9.35 -13.69
C PRO A 40 -1.84 -7.87 -13.76
N HIS A 41 -2.47 -7.05 -12.93
CA HIS A 41 -2.15 -5.64 -12.76
C HIS A 41 -2.01 -5.28 -11.29
N LEU A 42 -1.19 -4.26 -11.02
CA LEU A 42 -1.08 -3.55 -9.76
C LEU A 42 -1.75 -2.18 -9.92
N ILE A 43 -2.56 -1.78 -8.95
CA ILE A 43 -3.07 -0.42 -8.83
C ILE A 43 -2.46 0.24 -7.60
N VAL A 44 -2.01 1.48 -7.76
CA VAL A 44 -1.47 2.28 -6.67
C VAL A 44 -2.21 3.61 -6.57
N VAL A 45 -2.63 3.93 -5.36
CA VAL A 45 -3.33 5.19 -5.03
C VAL A 45 -2.53 5.93 -3.96
N PRO A 46 -1.61 6.84 -4.37
CA PRO A 46 -0.86 7.67 -3.43
C PRO A 46 -1.75 8.75 -2.82
N CYS A 47 -1.42 9.19 -1.61
CA CYS A 47 -2.04 10.36 -0.98
C CYS A 47 -1.58 11.66 -1.65
N PRO A 48 -2.38 12.75 -1.57
CA PRO A 48 -1.97 14.04 -2.12
C PRO A 48 -0.61 14.50 -1.57
N GLY A 49 0.32 14.86 -2.46
CA GLY A 49 1.66 15.29 -2.08
C GLY A 49 2.62 14.16 -1.68
N GLN A 50 2.25 12.90 -1.92
CA GLN A 50 3.11 11.75 -1.73
C GLN A 50 3.56 11.17 -3.07
N ASP A 51 4.86 11.01 -3.23
CA ASP A 51 5.44 10.42 -4.42
C ASP A 51 5.73 8.94 -4.19
N LEU A 52 5.31 8.11 -5.14
CA LEU A 52 5.71 6.72 -5.26
C LEU A 52 7.04 6.69 -6.03
N ILE A 53 8.11 6.23 -5.39
CA ILE A 53 9.47 6.20 -5.96
C ILE A 53 9.95 4.78 -6.30
N GLY A 54 9.19 3.76 -5.90
CA GLY A 54 9.54 2.38 -6.21
C GLY A 54 8.38 1.41 -6.03
N LEU A 55 8.46 0.25 -6.69
CA LEU A 55 7.52 -0.85 -6.60
C LEU A 55 8.31 -2.15 -6.51
N GLY A 56 7.87 -3.04 -5.63
CA GLY A 56 8.52 -4.31 -5.40
C GLY A 56 7.52 -5.44 -5.25
N ILE A 57 7.94 -6.62 -5.69
CA ILE A 57 7.26 -7.89 -5.41
C ILE A 57 8.28 -8.80 -4.72
N GLU A 58 7.87 -9.38 -3.59
CA GLU A 58 8.66 -10.32 -2.78
C GLU A 58 7.94 -11.65 -2.66
N THR A 59 8.66 -12.73 -2.35
CA THR A 59 7.99 -13.94 -1.83
C THR A 59 7.58 -13.68 -0.39
N ALA A 60 6.48 -14.28 0.05
CA ALA A 60 6.01 -14.10 1.43
C ALA A 60 7.02 -14.58 2.46
N ASP A 61 7.83 -15.61 2.15
CA ASP A 61 8.86 -16.14 3.02
C ASP A 61 10.07 -15.20 3.18
N SER A 62 10.30 -14.32 2.19
CA SER A 62 11.35 -13.29 2.25
C SER A 62 10.81 -11.92 2.67
N TYR A 63 9.50 -11.80 2.91
CA TYR A 63 8.87 -10.54 3.23
C TYR A 63 9.39 -9.99 4.56
N SER A 64 9.87 -8.76 4.52
CA SER A 64 10.20 -7.98 5.70
C SER A 64 9.60 -6.59 5.55
N ALA A 65 8.76 -6.21 6.52
CA ALA A 65 8.16 -4.89 6.59
C ALA A 65 9.19 -3.74 6.66
N TYR A 66 10.46 -4.07 6.95
CA TYR A 66 11.56 -3.13 7.10
C TYR A 66 12.72 -3.38 6.13
N ALA A 67 12.63 -4.36 5.21
CA ALA A 67 13.69 -4.59 4.24
C ALA A 67 13.68 -3.48 3.18
N LEU A 68 14.74 -2.68 3.22
CA LEU A 68 15.14 -1.79 2.14
C LEU A 68 15.89 -2.63 1.09
N ALA A 69 15.39 -2.64 -0.15
CA ALA A 69 16.00 -3.13 -1.40
C ALA A 69 16.80 -4.47 -1.36
N GLY A 70 16.49 -5.39 -2.28
CA GLY A 70 17.32 -6.58 -2.54
C GLY A 70 16.78 -7.94 -2.06
N SER A 71 15.61 -7.99 -1.43
CA SER A 71 14.84 -9.23 -1.20
C SER A 71 13.71 -9.45 -2.21
N ALA A 72 13.47 -8.45 -3.07
CA ALA A 72 12.44 -8.46 -4.10
C ALA A 72 12.79 -9.44 -5.23
N VAL A 73 11.80 -10.25 -5.62
CA VAL A 73 11.88 -11.05 -6.85
C VAL A 73 11.71 -10.16 -8.07
N TRP A 74 11.04 -9.02 -7.96
CA TRP A 74 10.94 -8.01 -9.01
C TRP A 74 10.89 -6.63 -8.35
N GLU A 75 11.69 -5.69 -8.85
CA GLU A 75 11.74 -4.35 -8.28
C GLU A 75 12.01 -3.31 -9.36
N ALA A 76 11.19 -2.27 -9.40
CA ALA A 76 11.37 -1.13 -10.26
C ALA A 76 11.43 0.14 -9.41
N HIS A 77 12.36 1.03 -9.72
CA HIS A 77 12.53 2.31 -9.02
C HIS A 77 12.59 3.46 -10.00
N ASP A 78 12.17 4.60 -9.51
CA ASP A 78 12.46 5.87 -10.14
C ASP A 78 13.90 6.28 -9.78
N LYS A 79 14.86 5.91 -10.64
CA LYS A 79 16.30 5.93 -10.29
C LYS A 79 17.17 6.84 -11.15
N THR A 80 16.59 7.60 -12.08
CA THR A 80 17.40 8.31 -13.09
C THR A 80 17.20 9.81 -13.17
N ASP A 81 16.18 10.39 -12.53
CA ASP A 81 15.95 11.83 -12.58
C ASP A 81 16.13 12.47 -11.19
N PRO A 82 16.91 13.56 -11.05
CA PRO A 82 16.87 14.39 -9.84
C PRO A 82 15.48 14.98 -9.55
N ASP A 83 14.59 15.04 -10.55
CA ASP A 83 13.17 15.38 -10.42
C ASP A 83 12.32 14.22 -11.02
N PRO A 84 12.17 13.09 -10.31
CA PRO A 84 11.37 11.97 -10.78
C PRO A 84 9.96 12.42 -11.13
N GLU A 85 9.43 12.03 -12.29
CA GLU A 85 8.02 12.28 -12.61
C GLU A 85 7.19 11.26 -11.81
N PRO A 86 6.51 11.68 -10.74
CA PRO A 86 5.79 10.74 -9.89
C PRO A 86 4.71 10.05 -10.71
N LEU A 87 4.50 8.76 -10.44
CA LEU A 87 3.38 8.04 -11.06
C LEU A 87 2.07 8.79 -10.77
N ALA A 88 1.28 8.99 -11.82
CA ALA A 88 0.00 9.67 -11.71
C ALA A 88 -0.91 8.99 -10.67
N HIS A 89 -1.80 9.77 -10.04
CA HIS A 89 -2.82 9.18 -9.15
C HIS A 89 -3.62 8.10 -9.89
N ASN A 90 -3.88 6.97 -9.21
CA ASN A 90 -4.58 5.81 -9.75
C ASN A 90 -3.87 5.13 -10.94
N THR A 91 -2.54 5.12 -10.96
CA THR A 91 -1.82 4.40 -12.01
C THR A 91 -2.06 2.90 -11.89
N VAL A 92 -2.47 2.30 -13.02
CA VAL A 92 -2.60 0.86 -13.21
C VAL A 92 -1.40 0.38 -14.00
N ILE A 93 -0.66 -0.57 -13.44
CA ILE A 93 0.61 -1.05 -13.98
C ILE A 93 0.46 -2.56 -14.19
N PRO A 94 0.65 -3.08 -15.42
CA PRO A 94 0.70 -4.51 -15.63
C PRO A 94 1.79 -5.12 -14.74
N LEU A 95 1.48 -6.22 -14.06
CA LEU A 95 2.41 -6.84 -13.12
C LEU A 95 3.72 -7.21 -13.83
N LEU A 96 4.84 -6.99 -13.15
CA LEU A 96 6.20 -7.15 -13.69
C LEU A 96 6.60 -6.21 -14.85
N HIS A 97 5.75 -5.25 -15.22
CA HIS A 97 6.14 -4.22 -16.19
C HIS A 97 6.74 -3.01 -15.49
N THR A 98 7.85 -2.53 -16.04
CA THR A 98 8.49 -1.29 -15.60
C THR A 98 7.69 -0.10 -16.10
N PRO A 99 7.24 0.82 -15.22
CA PRO A 99 6.60 2.05 -15.66
C PRO A 99 7.51 2.91 -16.56
N PRO A 100 6.95 3.77 -17.43
CA PRO A 100 7.75 4.72 -18.20
C PRO A 100 8.63 5.58 -17.29
N GLY A 101 9.89 5.81 -17.68
CA GLY A 101 10.85 6.59 -16.88
C GLY A 101 11.52 5.83 -15.73
N TRP A 102 11.02 4.64 -15.38
CA TRP A 102 11.55 3.85 -14.28
C TRP A 102 12.63 2.88 -14.73
N THR A 103 13.48 2.46 -13.79
CA THR A 103 14.53 1.47 -13.99
C THR A 103 14.18 0.18 -13.25
N LEU A 104 14.33 -0.94 -13.94
CA LEU A 104 14.19 -2.27 -13.36
C LEU A 104 15.50 -2.70 -12.67
N GLU A 105 15.43 -3.25 -11.46
CA GLU A 105 16.61 -3.78 -10.77
C GLU A 105 17.17 -5.01 -11.50
N PRO A 106 18.51 -5.12 -11.63
CA PRO A 106 19.15 -6.28 -12.21
C PRO A 106 18.76 -7.58 -11.49
N GLY A 107 18.42 -8.61 -12.25
CA GLY A 107 18.00 -9.90 -11.68
C GLY A 107 16.52 -9.99 -11.33
N SER A 108 15.73 -8.93 -11.59
CA SER A 108 14.28 -8.99 -11.48
C SER A 108 13.69 -10.11 -12.35
N ALA A 109 12.77 -10.87 -11.77
CA ALA A 109 12.05 -11.96 -12.40
C ALA A 109 11.13 -11.43 -13.51
N THR A 110 11.05 -12.15 -14.61
CA THR A 110 10.13 -11.86 -15.72
C THR A 110 8.85 -12.69 -15.65
N THR A 111 8.77 -13.65 -14.72
CA THR A 111 7.62 -14.52 -14.48
C THR A 111 7.45 -14.76 -12.99
N LEU A 112 6.22 -15.05 -12.57
CA LEU A 112 5.89 -15.52 -11.23
C LEU A 112 5.54 -17.01 -11.27
N ASP A 113 5.95 -17.75 -10.25
CA ASP A 113 5.69 -19.18 -10.13
C ASP A 113 4.26 -19.45 -9.62
N PRO A 114 3.51 -20.37 -10.25
CA PRO A 114 2.23 -20.82 -9.72
C PRO A 114 2.39 -21.42 -8.31
N GLY A 115 1.40 -21.20 -7.45
CA GLY A 115 1.39 -21.70 -6.06
C GLY A 115 2.28 -20.94 -5.07
N THR A 116 3.16 -20.05 -5.54
CA THR A 116 3.96 -19.19 -4.66
C THR A 116 3.13 -18.01 -4.15
N ARG A 117 3.26 -17.71 -2.85
CA ARG A 117 2.68 -16.51 -2.24
C ARG A 117 3.64 -15.35 -2.42
N TYR A 118 3.16 -14.29 -3.04
CA TYR A 118 3.87 -13.05 -3.28
C TYR A 118 3.30 -11.92 -2.44
N VAL A 119 4.10 -10.87 -2.27
CA VAL A 119 3.71 -9.63 -1.61
C VAL A 119 4.10 -8.47 -2.51
N ALA A 120 3.13 -7.68 -2.96
CA ALA A 120 3.36 -6.42 -3.66
C ALA A 120 3.47 -5.27 -2.66
N LYS A 121 4.42 -4.37 -2.89
CA LYS A 121 4.66 -3.18 -2.08
C LYS A 121 5.07 -1.99 -2.93
N GLY A 122 4.78 -0.80 -2.44
CA GLY A 122 5.29 0.45 -2.99
C GLY A 122 6.23 1.15 -2.01
N TYR A 123 7.17 1.92 -2.53
CA TYR A 123 8.12 2.72 -1.76
C TYR A 123 7.92 4.19 -2.09
N GLY A 124 8.09 5.07 -1.11
CA GLY A 124 7.85 6.50 -1.25
C GLY A 124 8.15 7.25 0.04
N GLY A 125 7.64 8.47 0.15
CA GLY A 125 7.72 9.27 1.39
C GLY A 125 7.03 8.62 2.60
N LEU A 126 6.13 7.66 2.36
CA LEU A 126 5.37 6.93 3.38
C LEU A 126 5.40 5.41 3.18
N VAL A 127 5.09 4.70 4.27
CA VAL A 127 4.97 3.24 4.30
C VAL A 127 3.71 2.82 3.54
N THR A 128 3.83 1.84 2.64
CA THR A 128 2.68 1.21 2.01
C THR A 128 2.19 0.03 2.81
N HIS A 129 0.88 -0.22 2.74
CA HIS A 129 0.33 -1.49 3.18
C HIS A 129 0.63 -2.57 2.12
N PRO A 130 1.42 -3.60 2.45
CA PRO A 130 1.76 -4.67 1.52
C PRO A 130 0.51 -5.48 1.14
N VAL A 131 0.42 -5.91 -0.11
CA VAL A 131 -0.67 -6.75 -0.61
C VAL A 131 -0.15 -8.15 -0.90
N GLY A 132 -0.57 -9.12 -0.10
CA GLY A 132 -0.27 -10.53 -0.35
C GLY A 132 -1.18 -11.12 -1.44
N PHE A 133 -0.64 -11.92 -2.34
CA PHE A 133 -1.43 -12.63 -3.36
C PHE A 133 -0.77 -13.93 -3.80
N THR A 134 -1.54 -14.77 -4.50
CA THR A 134 -1.06 -15.92 -5.27
C THR A 134 -1.65 -15.78 -6.68
N LEU A 135 -0.99 -16.32 -7.71
CA LEU A 135 -1.54 -16.30 -9.06
C LEU A 135 -2.94 -16.92 -9.14
N ASP A 136 -3.17 -18.05 -8.45
CA ASP A 136 -4.49 -18.72 -8.45
C ASP A 136 -5.59 -17.83 -7.88
N ALA A 137 -5.34 -17.19 -6.73
CA ALA A 137 -6.29 -16.23 -6.15
C ALA A 137 -6.54 -15.04 -7.08
N LEU A 138 -5.49 -14.54 -7.73
CA LEU A 138 -5.56 -13.39 -8.63
C LEU A 138 -6.38 -13.72 -9.90
N PHE A 139 -6.12 -14.85 -10.55
CA PHE A 139 -6.88 -15.31 -11.71
C PHE A 139 -8.28 -15.83 -11.36
N GLY A 140 -8.51 -16.20 -10.10
CA GLY A 140 -9.82 -16.57 -9.57
C GLY A 140 -10.71 -15.39 -9.19
N LEU A 141 -10.22 -14.14 -9.30
CA LEU A 141 -11.00 -12.96 -8.95
C LEU A 141 -12.20 -12.78 -9.90
N PRO A 142 -13.41 -12.52 -9.36
CA PRO A 142 -14.51 -12.02 -10.16
C PRO A 142 -14.14 -10.71 -10.86
N SER A 143 -14.71 -10.48 -12.05
CA SER A 143 -14.53 -9.22 -12.77
C SER A 143 -14.94 -8.02 -11.90
N GLY A 144 -14.12 -6.98 -11.88
CA GLY A 144 -14.34 -5.78 -11.07
C GLY A 144 -13.95 -5.92 -9.60
N GLN A 145 -13.33 -7.03 -9.18
CA GLN A 145 -12.75 -7.17 -7.83
C GLN A 145 -11.24 -7.03 -7.83
N VAL A 146 -10.71 -6.66 -6.66
CA VAL A 146 -9.28 -6.52 -6.39
C VAL A 146 -8.91 -7.27 -5.10
N ILE A 147 -7.66 -7.71 -4.99
CA ILE A 147 -7.05 -8.14 -3.73
C ILE A 147 -6.28 -6.96 -3.15
N THR A 148 -6.48 -6.63 -1.89
CA THR A 148 -5.83 -5.52 -1.19
C THR A 148 -5.53 -5.92 0.26
N ASN A 149 -4.85 -5.06 1.02
CA ASN A 149 -4.54 -5.30 2.43
C ASN A 149 -5.78 -5.09 3.31
N ASP A 150 -5.90 -5.88 4.38
CA ASP A 150 -6.78 -5.55 5.50
C ASP A 150 -6.07 -4.60 6.46
N ASP A 151 -6.63 -3.41 6.64
CA ASP A 151 -6.07 -2.33 7.46
C ASP A 151 -5.89 -2.75 8.94
N HIS A 152 -6.49 -3.87 9.36
CA HIS A 152 -6.44 -4.39 10.72
C HIS A 152 -5.41 -5.50 10.95
N ASP A 153 -4.86 -6.12 9.91
CA ASP A 153 -3.90 -7.22 10.04
C ASP A 153 -2.82 -7.19 8.93
N PRO A 154 -1.64 -6.60 9.21
CA PRO A 154 -0.53 -6.52 8.27
C PRO A 154 -0.09 -7.92 7.80
N GLY A 155 -0.32 -8.22 6.52
CA GLY A 155 0.02 -9.52 5.90
C GLY A 155 -1.20 -10.38 5.57
N SER A 156 -2.38 -10.03 6.08
CA SER A 156 -3.65 -10.54 5.57
C SER A 156 -4.06 -9.76 4.31
N SER A 157 -4.77 -10.45 3.43
CA SER A 157 -5.31 -9.87 2.20
C SER A 157 -6.81 -10.12 2.17
N THR A 158 -7.55 -9.11 1.71
CA THR A 158 -8.99 -9.19 1.50
C THR A 158 -9.33 -8.89 0.04
N THR A 159 -10.52 -9.32 -0.38
CA THR A 159 -11.07 -9.04 -1.70
C THR A 159 -12.21 -8.03 -1.59
N MET A 160 -12.24 -7.02 -2.45
CA MET A 160 -13.33 -6.05 -2.51
C MET A 160 -13.59 -5.60 -3.94
N ALA A 161 -14.69 -4.89 -4.17
CA ALA A 161 -14.96 -4.28 -5.47
C ALA A 161 -13.96 -3.14 -5.75
N LEU A 162 -13.63 -2.91 -7.02
CA LEU A 162 -12.66 -1.90 -7.44
C LEU A 162 -13.10 -0.47 -7.06
N ASP A 163 -14.40 -0.18 -7.16
CA ASP A 163 -14.99 1.09 -6.74
C ASP A 163 -14.93 1.27 -5.22
N GLU A 164 -15.18 0.22 -4.45
CA GLU A 164 -15.00 0.20 -2.99
C GLU A 164 -13.53 0.45 -2.61
N PHE A 165 -12.59 -0.17 -3.31
CA PHE A 165 -11.16 0.08 -3.12
C PHE A 165 -10.80 1.56 -3.34
N HIS A 166 -11.29 2.18 -4.42
CA HIS A 166 -11.07 3.60 -4.68
C HIS A 166 -11.70 4.50 -3.63
N ALA A 167 -12.93 4.19 -3.20
CA ALA A 167 -13.61 4.93 -2.14
C ALA A 167 -12.84 4.85 -0.82
N ARG A 168 -12.35 3.65 -0.46
CA ARG A 168 -11.52 3.45 0.73
C ARG A 168 -10.20 4.21 0.63
N ALA A 169 -9.49 4.08 -0.48
CA ALA A 169 -8.21 4.75 -0.71
C ALA A 169 -8.32 6.27 -0.58
N ALA A 170 -9.44 6.87 -1.03
CA ALA A 170 -9.71 8.30 -0.89
C ALA A 170 -9.93 8.77 0.56
N THR A 171 -10.14 7.84 1.51
CA THR A 171 -10.31 8.11 2.96
C THR A 171 -9.15 7.63 3.82
N SER A 172 -8.19 6.91 3.23
CA SER A 172 -6.92 6.50 3.88
C SER A 172 -5.87 7.61 3.83
N CYS A 173 -6.19 8.67 3.11
CA CYS A 173 -5.64 10.01 3.16
C CYS A 173 -6.72 10.90 3.83
#